data_AF-A0A4R1WSV0-F1
#
_entry.id   AF-A0A4R1WSV0-F1
#
_cell.length_a   1.000
_cell.length_b   1.000
_cell.length_c   1.000
_cell.angle_alpha   90.00
_cell.angle_beta   90.00
_cell.angle_gamma   90.00
#
_symmetry.space_group_name_H-M   'P 1'
#
loop_
_entity.id
_entity.type
_entity.pdbx_description
1 polymer ?
#
loop_
_entity_poly.entity_id
_entity_poly.type
_entity_poly.pdbx_seq_one_letter_code
_entity_poly.pdbx_strand_id
1 'polypeptide(L)'
;MQNNTILSAGRFAAMVLLVLLLGGCADKVASTSTTPPPVSPAVSAPATTSAAPTATTVPSMTAEELVWLKAVTSLHKTIDKAFMETGTVYLTRAKMKSYATALRSCNRELIRIGSPGDRLQPVHAMVKQACQTFEKGAKCWDAAIKVSDAGGAVTGTANERTFNRASQCGFEAQGNGSNLLGKAEAKGEEINAEVG
;
A
#
# COMPACT_ATOMS: atom_id res chain seq x y z
N MET A 1 15.88 35.13 26.88
CA MET A 1 16.55 33.83 27.11
C MET A 1 15.74 33.07 28.15
N GLN A 2 15.06 32.00 27.74
CA GLN A 2 14.55 30.96 28.62
C GLN A 2 14.24 29.73 27.75
N ASN A 3 15.16 28.77 27.82
CA ASN A 3 15.08 27.46 27.19
C ASN A 3 14.08 26.60 27.97
N ASN A 4 13.07 26.05 27.30
CA ASN A 4 12.29 24.94 27.84
C ASN A 4 12.51 23.69 26.99
N THR A 5 13.57 22.99 27.34
CA THR A 5 13.81 21.59 27.00
C THR A 5 12.88 20.74 27.86
N ILE A 6 11.97 19.98 27.27
CA ILE A 6 11.21 18.96 27.99
C ILE A 6 11.72 17.59 27.53
N LEU A 7 12.36 16.91 28.49
CA LEU A 7 12.92 15.57 28.38
C LEU A 7 11.83 14.52 28.18
N SER A 8 12.12 13.61 27.26
CA SER A 8 11.40 12.37 27.00
C SER A 8 11.50 11.43 28.21
N ALA A 9 10.37 10.90 28.67
CA ALA A 9 10.32 9.81 29.64
C ALA A 9 9.41 8.70 29.08
N GLY A 10 10.04 7.62 28.65
CA GLY A 10 9.39 6.44 28.11
C GLY A 10 8.60 5.67 29.16
N ARG A 11 7.49 5.06 28.72
CA ARG A 11 6.84 3.95 29.41
C ARG A 11 6.39 2.94 28.36
N PHE A 12 7.26 1.95 28.13
CA PHE A 12 6.88 0.69 27.48
C PHE A 12 6.00 -0.11 28.44
N ALA A 13 4.79 -0.44 28.01
CA ALA A 13 3.98 -1.47 28.66
C ALA A 13 3.56 -2.48 27.59
N ALA A 14 4.32 -3.56 27.51
CA ALA A 14 3.96 -4.77 26.78
C ALA A 14 2.87 -5.52 27.58
N MET A 15 1.78 -5.89 26.93
CA MET A 15 0.79 -6.82 27.46
C MET A 15 0.71 -8.00 26.49
N VAL A 16 1.39 -9.08 26.87
CA VAL A 16 1.25 -10.43 26.31
C VAL A 16 0.03 -11.06 26.95
N LEU A 17 -0.90 -11.57 26.15
CA LEU A 17 -1.98 -12.44 26.64
C LEU A 17 -2.02 -13.71 25.81
N LEU A 18 -1.51 -14.77 26.44
CA LEU A 18 -1.53 -16.15 26.01
C LEU A 18 -2.87 -16.77 26.44
N VAL A 19 -3.61 -17.40 25.53
CA VAL A 19 -4.74 -18.28 25.91
C VAL A 19 -4.52 -19.64 25.24
N LEU A 20 -4.15 -20.61 26.07
CA LEU A 20 -4.19 -22.05 25.84
C LEU A 20 -5.56 -22.59 26.27
N LEU A 21 -6.07 -23.60 25.57
CA LEU A 21 -6.91 -24.75 26.02
C LEU A 21 -7.49 -25.43 24.74
N LEU A 22 -6.93 -26.55 24.26
CA LEU A 22 -7.09 -27.96 24.66
C LEU A 22 -8.42 -28.63 24.25
N GLY A 23 -8.28 -29.77 23.53
CA GLY A 23 -9.28 -30.82 23.28
C GLY A 23 -9.40 -31.13 21.77
N GLY A 24 -9.22 -32.34 21.24
CA GLY A 24 -9.00 -33.69 21.76
C GLY A 24 -9.12 -34.68 20.58
N CYS A 25 -8.51 -35.87 20.73
CA CYS A 25 -8.39 -37.02 19.80
C CYS A 25 -9.76 -37.58 19.33
N ALA A 26 -9.95 -38.55 18.43
CA ALA A 26 -9.21 -39.65 17.79
C ALA A 26 -10.01 -40.01 16.49
N ASP A 27 -9.55 -40.78 15.50
CA ASP A 27 -9.45 -42.24 15.58
C ASP A 27 -8.77 -42.85 14.35
N LYS A 28 -8.27 -44.06 14.60
CA LYS A 28 -7.37 -44.92 13.85
C LYS A 28 -8.17 -46.12 13.31
N VAL A 29 -7.98 -46.54 12.05
CA VAL A 29 -8.16 -47.95 11.68
C VAL A 29 -7.13 -48.37 10.63
N ALA A 30 -6.29 -49.32 11.02
CA ALA A 30 -5.43 -50.10 10.15
C ALA A 30 -6.21 -51.26 9.54
N SER A 31 -5.83 -51.72 8.35
CA SER A 31 -6.07 -53.12 7.94
C SER A 31 -5.00 -53.56 6.95
N THR A 32 -4.07 -54.35 7.47
CA THR A 32 -3.16 -55.23 6.73
C THR A 32 -3.96 -56.45 6.27
N SER A 33 -3.74 -56.92 5.04
CA SER A 33 -4.02 -58.32 4.66
C SER A 33 -3.13 -58.74 3.48
N THR A 34 -2.39 -59.82 3.71
CA THR A 34 -1.47 -60.54 2.81
C THR A 34 -2.20 -61.74 2.21
N THR A 35 -2.01 -62.08 0.92
CA THR A 35 -1.83 -63.46 0.34
C THR A 35 -1.47 -63.37 -1.19
N PRO A 36 -0.56 -64.18 -1.78
CA PRO A 36 -0.16 -64.23 -3.22
C PRO A 36 -0.75 -65.45 -4.01
N PRO A 37 -0.35 -65.83 -5.26
CA PRO A 37 -0.10 -65.18 -6.58
C PRO A 37 -1.03 -65.77 -7.72
N PRO A 38 -0.90 -65.45 -9.04
CA PRO A 38 -0.05 -66.24 -9.97
C PRO A 38 0.59 -65.44 -11.15
N VAL A 39 1.30 -66.15 -12.03
CA VAL A 39 2.37 -65.74 -12.97
C VAL A 39 1.87 -65.41 -14.40
N SER A 40 2.53 -64.41 -15.05
CA SER A 40 2.65 -64.10 -16.52
C SER A 40 1.42 -63.66 -17.35
N PRO A 41 1.57 -62.95 -18.51
CA PRO A 41 2.79 -62.72 -19.31
C PRO A 41 3.17 -61.23 -19.53
N ALA A 42 4.38 -61.04 -20.06
CA ALA A 42 4.95 -59.75 -20.42
C ALA A 42 4.07 -58.95 -21.41
N VAL A 43 3.69 -57.74 -21.00
CA VAL A 43 3.10 -56.72 -21.87
C VAL A 43 4.15 -55.64 -22.07
N SER A 44 4.62 -55.47 -23.31
CA SER A 44 5.55 -54.42 -23.70
C SER A 44 4.96 -53.05 -23.36
N ALA A 45 5.61 -52.31 -22.46
CA ALA A 45 5.23 -50.94 -22.11
C ALA A 45 5.36 -50.04 -23.35
N PRO A 46 4.38 -49.15 -23.63
CA PRO A 46 4.56 -48.11 -24.63
C PRO A 46 5.72 -47.22 -24.22
N ALA A 47 6.62 -46.92 -25.16
CA ALA A 47 7.69 -45.97 -24.94
C ALA A 47 7.09 -44.62 -24.54
N THR A 48 7.29 -44.21 -23.28
CA THR A 48 6.95 -42.87 -22.81
C THR A 48 7.94 -41.91 -23.45
N THR A 49 7.56 -41.27 -24.55
CA THR A 49 8.31 -40.16 -25.13
C THR A 49 8.23 -39.01 -24.14
N SER A 50 9.27 -38.86 -23.30
CA SER A 50 9.43 -37.71 -22.42
C SER A 50 9.63 -36.48 -23.30
N ALA A 51 8.57 -35.68 -23.46
CA ALA A 51 8.69 -34.38 -24.08
C ALA A 51 9.72 -33.55 -23.28
N ALA A 52 10.71 -33.00 -23.98
CA ALA A 52 11.70 -32.14 -23.36
C ALA A 52 11.00 -30.94 -22.71
N PRO A 53 11.41 -30.50 -21.51
CA PRO A 53 10.84 -29.32 -20.88
C PRO A 53 11.05 -28.13 -21.82
N THR A 54 9.95 -27.57 -22.33
CA THR A 54 10.01 -26.32 -23.08
C THR A 54 10.32 -25.24 -22.05
N ALA A 55 11.55 -24.73 -22.08
CA ALA A 55 11.94 -23.57 -21.29
C ALA A 55 11.02 -22.41 -21.69
N THR A 56 10.02 -22.14 -20.84
CA THR A 56 9.12 -21.00 -21.04
C THR A 56 9.84 -19.79 -20.48
N THR A 57 10.56 -19.08 -21.34
CA THR A 57 11.12 -17.78 -21.00
C THR A 57 9.95 -16.83 -20.77
N VAL A 58 9.81 -16.31 -19.56
CA VAL A 58 8.84 -15.25 -19.27
C VAL A 58 9.22 -14.04 -20.12
N PRO A 59 8.31 -13.47 -20.92
CA PRO A 59 8.64 -12.30 -21.72
C PRO A 59 8.93 -11.10 -20.82
N SER A 60 9.88 -10.27 -21.24
CA SER A 60 10.20 -8.99 -20.58
C SER A 60 8.99 -8.07 -20.45
N MET A 61 9.11 -7.01 -19.66
CA MET A 61 8.08 -5.98 -19.62
C MET A 61 7.85 -5.37 -21.01
N THR A 62 6.58 -5.09 -21.33
CA THR A 62 6.20 -4.39 -22.55
C THR A 62 6.44 -2.89 -22.39
N ALA A 63 6.47 -2.17 -23.50
CA ALA A 63 6.62 -0.71 -23.49
C ALA A 63 5.46 -0.03 -22.73
N GLU A 64 4.24 -0.55 -22.87
CA GLU A 64 3.03 -0.03 -22.23
C GLU A 64 3.09 -0.18 -20.71
N GLU A 65 3.60 -1.31 -20.21
CA GLU A 65 3.79 -1.54 -18.78
C GLU A 65 4.81 -0.56 -18.18
N LEU A 66 5.93 -0.34 -18.86
CA LEU A 66 6.95 0.62 -18.43
C LEU A 66 6.41 2.06 -18.44
N VAL A 67 5.62 2.42 -19.46
CA VAL A 67 4.95 3.72 -19.53
C VAL A 67 3.97 3.90 -18.37
N TRP A 68 3.19 2.86 -18.04
CA TRP A 68 2.25 2.90 -16.93
C TRP A 68 2.98 3.08 -15.59
N LEU A 69 4.05 2.33 -15.33
CA LEU A 69 4.85 2.47 -14.10
C LEU A 69 5.44 3.88 -13.96
N LYS A 70 6.00 4.42 -15.06
CA LYS A 70 6.51 5.80 -15.08
C LYS A 70 5.42 6.82 -14.79
N ALA A 71 4.20 6.60 -15.28
CA ALA A 71 3.06 7.47 -15.00
C ALA A 71 2.67 7.46 -13.51
N VAL A 72 2.71 6.29 -12.86
CA VAL A 72 2.52 6.18 -11.39
C VAL A 72 3.60 6.94 -10.64
N THR A 73 4.87 6.83 -11.03
CA THR A 73 5.96 7.62 -10.42
C THR A 73 5.77 9.12 -10.61
N SER A 74 5.28 9.54 -11.78
CA SER A 74 4.96 10.96 -12.01
C SER A 74 3.79 11.45 -11.17
N LEU A 75 2.80 10.59 -10.94
CA LEU A 75 1.68 10.87 -10.04
C LEU A 75 2.18 11.11 -8.61
N HIS A 76 3.01 10.20 -8.09
CA HIS A 76 3.61 10.31 -6.76
C HIS A 76 4.34 11.63 -6.56
N LYS A 77 5.27 11.94 -7.48
CA LYS A 77 6.06 13.20 -7.43
C LYS A 77 5.17 14.44 -7.48
N THR A 78 4.11 14.42 -8.27
CA THR A 78 3.18 15.55 -8.38
C THR A 78 2.45 15.82 -7.07
N ILE A 79 1.99 14.78 -6.39
CA ILE A 79 1.30 14.91 -5.10
C ILE A 79 2.27 15.44 -4.04
N ASP A 80 3.45 14.83 -3.92
CA ASP A 80 4.42 15.20 -2.88
C ASP A 80 4.98 16.60 -3.08
N LYS A 81 5.17 17.04 -4.33
CA LYS A 81 5.61 18.40 -4.64
C LYS A 81 4.74 19.47 -3.97
N ALA A 82 3.44 19.23 -3.78
CA ALA A 82 2.57 20.20 -3.11
C ALA A 82 3.00 20.47 -1.66
N PHE A 83 3.66 19.51 -1.01
CA PHE A 83 4.07 19.53 0.40
C PHE A 83 5.55 19.86 0.63
N MET A 84 6.38 19.91 -0.42
CA MET A 84 7.83 20.12 -0.33
C MET A 84 8.25 21.61 -0.24
N GLU A 85 7.41 22.47 0.33
CA GLU A 85 7.77 23.88 0.48
C GLU A 85 8.87 24.06 1.53
N THR A 86 9.86 24.91 1.23
CA THR A 86 10.99 25.18 2.12
C THR A 86 10.69 26.35 3.05
N GLY A 87 11.19 26.26 4.30
CA GLY A 87 11.00 27.30 5.30
C GLY A 87 9.66 27.19 6.06
N THR A 88 9.22 28.30 6.64
CA THR A 88 7.99 28.34 7.45
C THR A 88 6.75 28.30 6.56
N VAL A 89 5.96 27.23 6.67
CA VAL A 89 4.67 27.10 5.99
C VAL A 89 3.55 27.61 6.88
N TYR A 90 2.81 28.60 6.41
CA TYR A 90 1.58 29.08 7.06
C TYR A 90 0.37 28.34 6.51
N LEU A 91 -0.41 27.69 7.38
CA LEU A 91 -1.65 26.99 7.03
C LEU A 91 -2.83 27.96 6.81
N THR A 92 -2.66 28.86 5.86
CA THR A 92 -3.78 29.68 5.37
C THR A 92 -4.86 28.79 4.75
N ARG A 93 -6.08 29.30 4.62
CA ARG A 93 -7.16 28.56 3.96
C ARG A 93 -6.82 28.20 2.52
N ALA A 94 -6.12 29.09 1.81
CA ALA A 94 -5.65 28.84 0.45
C ALA A 94 -4.63 27.69 0.41
N LYS A 95 -3.68 27.66 1.35
CA LYS A 95 -2.68 26.60 1.44
C LYS A 95 -3.33 25.24 1.74
N MET A 96 -4.22 25.17 2.72
CA MET A 96 -4.96 23.93 3.02
C MET A 96 -5.81 23.45 1.84
N LYS A 97 -6.46 24.36 1.10
CA LYS A 97 -7.17 24.01 -0.14
C LYS A 97 -6.24 23.44 -1.21
N SER A 98 -5.04 23.99 -1.33
CA SER A 98 -4.04 23.47 -2.27
C SER A 98 -3.62 22.03 -1.92
N TYR A 99 -3.40 21.74 -0.62
CA TYR A 99 -3.12 20.38 -0.14
C TYR A 99 -4.29 19.44 -0.43
N ALA A 100 -5.52 19.82 -0.06
CA ALA A 100 -6.70 19.01 -0.33
C ALA A 100 -6.86 18.72 -1.83
N THR A 101 -6.60 19.71 -2.69
CA THR A 101 -6.68 19.57 -4.15
C THR A 101 -5.63 18.62 -4.70
N ALA A 102 -4.39 18.72 -4.22
CA ALA A 102 -3.30 17.82 -4.59
C ALA A 102 -3.62 16.38 -4.18
N LEU A 103 -4.09 16.15 -2.96
CA LEU A 103 -4.46 14.82 -2.50
C LEU A 103 -5.62 14.21 -3.31
N ARG A 104 -6.66 15.00 -3.63
CA ARG A 104 -7.78 14.54 -4.48
C ARG A 104 -7.38 14.27 -5.92
N SER A 105 -6.26 14.81 -6.40
CA SER A 105 -5.83 14.58 -7.78
C SER A 105 -5.54 13.10 -8.02
N CYS A 106 -5.08 12.35 -7.01
CA CYS A 106 -4.68 10.95 -7.14
C CYS A 106 -5.68 10.09 -7.89
N ASN A 107 -6.95 10.08 -7.47
CA ASN A 107 -7.97 9.26 -8.13
C ASN A 107 -8.24 9.72 -9.57
N ARG A 108 -8.29 11.02 -9.84
CA ARG A 108 -8.53 11.55 -11.19
C ARG A 108 -7.37 11.23 -12.13
N GLU A 109 -6.15 11.39 -11.65
CA GLU A 109 -4.94 11.05 -12.39
C GLU A 109 -4.85 9.54 -12.63
N LEU A 110 -5.13 8.71 -11.62
CA LEU A 110 -5.13 7.25 -11.77
C LEU A 110 -6.14 6.78 -12.83
N ILE A 111 -7.34 7.38 -12.85
CA ILE A 111 -8.34 7.11 -13.89
C ILE A 111 -7.80 7.49 -15.28
N ARG A 112 -7.09 8.62 -15.40
CA ARG A 112 -6.48 9.07 -16.66
C ARG A 112 -5.32 8.16 -17.10
N ILE A 113 -4.51 7.68 -16.17
CA ILE A 113 -3.43 6.72 -16.43
C ILE A 113 -4.00 5.39 -16.94
N GLY A 114 -5.16 4.98 -16.42
CA GLY A 114 -5.84 3.76 -16.83
C GLY A 114 -5.37 2.53 -16.05
N SER A 115 -5.97 1.38 -16.37
CA SER A 115 -5.58 0.10 -15.77
C SER A 115 -4.39 -0.50 -16.53
N PRO A 116 -3.43 -1.11 -15.82
CA PRO A 116 -2.34 -1.80 -16.48
C PRO A 116 -2.73 -3.21 -16.94
N GLY A 117 -1.81 -3.91 -17.60
CA GLY A 117 -1.93 -5.34 -17.87
C GLY A 117 -1.91 -6.21 -16.60
N ASP A 118 -2.25 -7.48 -16.75
CA ASP A 118 -2.47 -8.43 -15.64
C ASP A 118 -1.28 -8.52 -14.67
N ARG A 119 -0.07 -8.56 -15.21
CA ARG A 119 1.19 -8.63 -14.44
C ARG A 119 1.34 -7.48 -13.45
N LEU A 120 0.80 -6.30 -13.75
CA LEU A 120 0.92 -5.09 -12.91
C LEU A 120 -0.33 -4.80 -12.05
N GLN A 121 -1.33 -5.69 -12.05
CA GLN A 121 -2.50 -5.54 -11.18
C GLN A 121 -2.15 -5.45 -9.68
N PRO A 122 -1.14 -6.17 -9.14
CA PRO A 122 -0.72 -6.00 -7.75
C PRO A 122 -0.26 -4.56 -7.45
N VAL A 123 0.50 -3.95 -8.36
CA VAL A 123 0.93 -2.54 -8.24
C VAL A 123 -0.27 -1.60 -8.28
N HIS A 124 -1.18 -1.82 -9.23
CA HIS A 124 -2.40 -1.01 -9.36
C HIS A 124 -3.27 -1.03 -8.10
N ALA A 125 -3.40 -2.18 -7.43
CA ALA A 125 -4.14 -2.29 -6.17
C ALA A 125 -3.51 -1.40 -5.07
N MET A 126 -2.19 -1.37 -4.97
CA MET A 126 -1.47 -0.52 -4.01
C MET A 126 -1.66 0.97 -4.33
N VAL A 127 -1.61 1.35 -5.61
CA VAL A 127 -1.86 2.74 -6.04
C VAL A 127 -3.30 3.17 -5.72
N LYS A 128 -4.29 2.30 -5.93
CA LYS A 128 -5.69 2.57 -5.51
C LYS A 128 -5.79 2.79 -4.00
N GLN A 129 -5.13 1.96 -3.20
CA GLN A 129 -5.12 2.11 -1.75
C GLN A 129 -4.46 3.44 -1.32
N ALA A 130 -3.38 3.85 -1.99
CA ALA A 130 -2.75 5.15 -1.77
C ALA A 130 -3.73 6.30 -2.08
N CYS A 131 -4.40 6.27 -3.23
CA CYS A 131 -5.37 7.30 -3.60
C CYS A 131 -6.56 7.39 -2.64
N GLN A 132 -7.05 6.26 -2.12
CA GLN A 132 -8.08 6.25 -1.08
C GLN A 132 -7.59 6.89 0.23
N THR A 133 -6.31 6.67 0.58
CA THR A 133 -5.68 7.28 1.75
C THR A 133 -5.59 8.80 1.58
N PHE A 134 -5.16 9.27 0.41
CA PHE A 134 -5.13 10.70 0.10
C PHE A 134 -6.52 11.35 0.11
N GLU A 135 -7.55 10.66 -0.38
CA GLU A 135 -8.93 11.15 -0.31
C GLU A 135 -9.39 11.40 1.14
N LYS A 136 -9.00 10.53 2.09
CA LYS A 136 -9.24 10.77 3.53
C LYS A 136 -8.49 12.02 4.00
N GLY A 137 -7.23 12.20 3.60
CA GLY A 137 -6.44 13.38 3.91
C GLY A 137 -7.07 14.68 3.39
N ALA A 138 -7.60 14.67 2.17
CA ALA A 138 -8.29 15.81 1.60
C ALA A 138 -9.52 16.24 2.42
N LYS A 139 -10.30 15.28 2.91
CA LYS A 139 -11.45 15.54 3.81
C LYS A 139 -10.99 16.09 5.15
N CYS A 140 -9.85 15.66 5.66
CA CYS A 140 -9.24 16.22 6.86
C CYS A 140 -8.84 17.69 6.65
N TRP A 141 -8.25 18.04 5.51
CA TRP A 141 -7.99 19.45 5.17
C TRP A 141 -9.27 20.29 5.07
N ASP A 142 -10.36 19.76 4.49
CA ASP A 142 -11.65 20.46 4.48
C ASP A 142 -12.17 20.73 5.90
N ALA A 143 -11.98 19.80 6.83
CA ALA A 143 -12.39 19.97 8.22
C ALA A 143 -11.59 21.09 8.91
N ALA A 144 -10.28 21.19 8.65
CA ALA A 144 -9.46 22.29 9.15
C ALA A 144 -9.89 23.65 8.55
N ILE A 145 -10.16 23.68 7.24
CA ILE A 145 -10.65 24.87 6.52
C ILE A 145 -11.97 25.41 7.09
N LYS A 146 -12.88 24.52 7.51
CA LYS A 146 -14.20 24.89 8.04
C LYS A 146 -14.13 25.68 9.35
N VAL A 147 -13.07 25.48 10.14
CA VAL A 147 -12.92 26.08 11.48
C VAL A 147 -11.88 27.20 11.54
N SER A 148 -11.15 27.44 10.45
CA SER A 148 -10.18 28.54 10.35
C SER A 148 -10.74 29.72 9.57
N ASP A 149 -10.20 30.92 9.75
CA ASP A 149 -10.44 32.06 8.86
C ASP A 149 -9.60 31.96 7.57
N ALA A 150 -9.54 33.06 6.79
CA ALA A 150 -8.74 33.12 5.56
C ALA A 150 -7.23 33.02 5.81
N GLY A 151 -6.73 33.65 6.88
CA GLY A 151 -5.33 33.60 7.29
C GLY A 151 -4.93 32.30 7.97
N GLY A 152 -5.89 31.45 8.31
CA GLY A 152 -5.67 30.20 9.04
C GLY A 152 -5.80 30.35 10.56
N ALA A 153 -6.19 31.53 11.06
CA ALA A 153 -6.44 31.73 12.47
C ALA A 153 -7.71 31.00 12.89
N VAL A 154 -7.73 30.52 14.13
CA VAL A 154 -8.81 29.75 14.71
C VAL A 154 -9.17 30.39 16.04
N THR A 155 -10.47 30.53 16.33
CA THR A 155 -10.94 31.11 17.58
C THR A 155 -11.76 30.10 18.37
N GLY A 156 -11.47 29.99 19.67
CA GLY A 156 -12.19 29.14 20.61
C GLY A 156 -11.62 27.72 20.69
N THR A 157 -11.60 27.18 21.91
CA THR A 157 -10.91 25.93 22.23
C THR A 157 -11.43 24.70 21.47
N ALA A 158 -12.73 24.65 21.16
CA ALA A 158 -13.32 23.55 20.39
C ALA A 158 -12.86 23.56 18.92
N ASN A 159 -12.77 24.75 18.31
CA ASN A 159 -12.31 24.90 16.94
C ASN A 159 -10.81 24.62 16.84
N GLU A 160 -10.00 25.08 17.80
CA GLU A 160 -8.56 24.79 17.87
C GLU A 160 -8.29 23.28 17.94
N ARG A 161 -9.01 22.55 18.80
CA ARG A 161 -8.91 21.08 18.86
C ARG A 161 -9.29 20.42 17.54
N THR A 162 -10.30 20.95 16.85
CA THR A 162 -10.73 20.44 15.55
C THR A 162 -9.66 20.69 14.50
N PHE A 163 -9.13 21.91 14.43
CA PHE A 163 -8.09 22.33 13.50
C PHE A 163 -6.82 21.48 13.65
N ASN A 164 -6.34 21.29 14.88
CA ASN A 164 -5.12 20.52 15.15
C ASN A 164 -5.28 19.06 14.71
N ARG A 165 -6.39 18.42 15.09
CA ARG A 165 -6.66 17.01 14.75
C ARG A 165 -6.84 16.82 13.25
N ALA A 166 -7.53 17.74 12.60
CA ALA A 166 -7.77 17.73 11.16
C ALA A 166 -6.48 17.96 10.37
N SER A 167 -5.64 18.90 10.78
CA SER A 167 -4.35 19.19 10.14
C SER A 167 -3.39 18.01 10.30
N GLN A 168 -3.30 17.43 11.50
CA GLN A 168 -2.51 16.22 11.74
C GLN A 168 -2.97 15.06 10.84
N CYS A 169 -4.28 14.78 10.80
CA CYS A 169 -4.82 13.76 9.90
C CYS A 169 -4.46 14.03 8.42
N GLY A 170 -4.53 15.29 7.98
CA GLY A 170 -4.17 15.69 6.62
C GLY A 170 -2.72 15.38 6.26
N PHE A 171 -1.78 15.64 7.18
CA PHE A 171 -0.37 15.30 7.01
C PHE A 171 -0.10 13.79 7.10
N GLU A 172 -0.68 13.11 8.08
CA GLU A 172 -0.54 11.65 8.22
C GLU A 172 -1.05 10.92 6.98
N ALA A 173 -2.18 11.34 6.41
CA ALA A 173 -2.70 10.79 5.18
C ALA A 173 -1.76 11.04 3.98
N GLN A 174 -1.10 12.19 3.91
CA GLN A 174 -0.08 12.43 2.88
C GLN A 174 1.11 11.49 3.05
N GLY A 175 1.69 11.40 4.24
CA GLY A 175 2.85 10.52 4.48
C GLY A 175 2.51 9.05 4.24
N ASN A 176 1.36 8.59 4.74
CA ASN A 176 0.91 7.21 4.55
C ASN A 176 0.60 6.89 3.08
N GLY A 177 -0.04 7.80 2.35
CA GLY A 177 -0.30 7.62 0.93
C GLY A 177 0.98 7.64 0.09
N SER A 178 1.92 8.54 0.37
CA SER A 178 3.24 8.62 -0.29
C SER A 178 4.02 7.32 -0.06
N ASN A 179 4.06 6.82 1.19
CA ASN A 179 4.67 5.52 1.51
C ASN A 179 4.03 4.35 0.74
N LEU A 180 2.71 4.37 0.54
CA LEU A 180 2.03 3.35 -0.27
C LEU A 180 2.41 3.44 -1.76
N LEU A 181 2.55 4.65 -2.31
CA LEU A 181 3.04 4.84 -3.68
C LEU A 181 4.49 4.38 -3.82
N GLY A 182 5.38 4.71 -2.87
CA GLY A 182 6.75 4.21 -2.88
C GLY A 182 6.83 2.67 -2.82
N LYS A 183 5.96 2.02 -2.05
CA LYS A 183 5.85 0.55 -2.05
C LYS A 183 5.31 -0.01 -3.38
N ALA A 184 4.37 0.69 -4.01
CA ALA A 184 3.86 0.30 -5.32
C ALA A 184 4.95 0.40 -6.40
N GLU A 185 5.72 1.49 -6.38
CA GLU A 185 6.89 1.68 -7.26
C GLU A 185 7.92 0.56 -7.06
N ALA A 186 8.28 0.27 -5.81
CA ALA A 186 9.20 -0.82 -5.48
C ALA A 186 8.69 -2.19 -5.97
N LYS A 187 7.38 -2.45 -5.86
CA LYS A 187 6.78 -3.68 -6.41
C LYS A 187 6.83 -3.72 -7.95
N GLY A 188 6.68 -2.57 -8.61
CA GLY A 188 6.87 -2.46 -10.06
C GLY A 188 8.29 -2.82 -10.50
N GLU A 189 9.29 -2.31 -9.78
CA GLU A 189 10.71 -2.64 -10.02
C GLU A 189 11.02 -4.12 -9.77
N GLU A 190 10.46 -4.70 -8.69
CA GLU A 190 10.58 -6.14 -8.41
C GLU A 190 10.06 -6.99 -9.57
N ILE A 191 8.85 -6.70 -10.06
CA ILE A 191 8.25 -7.43 -11.19
C ILE A 191 9.08 -7.24 -12.46
N ASN A 192 9.64 -6.05 -12.68
CA ASN A 192 10.50 -5.79 -13.83
C ASN A 192 11.80 -6.61 -13.78
N ALA A 193 12.40 -6.75 -12.59
CA ALA A 193 13.61 -7.54 -12.38
C ALA A 193 13.38 -9.05 -12.49
N GLU A 194 12.17 -9.55 -12.19
CA GLU A 194 11.83 -10.98 -12.34
C GLU A 194 11.69 -11.44 -13.80
N VAL A 195 11.44 -10.51 -14.72
CA VAL A 195 11.16 -10.80 -16.14
C VAL A 195 12.21 -10.24 -17.09
N GLY A 196 13.21 -9.54 -16.57
CA GLY A 196 14.28 -8.86 -17.31
C GLY A 196 15.61 -9.59 -17.28
#